data_AF-A0A396K5X5-F1
#
_entry.id   AF-A0A396K5X5-F1
#
_cell.length_a   1.000
_cell.length_b   1.000
_cell.length_c   1.000
_cell.angle_alpha   90.00
_cell.angle_beta   90.00
_cell.angle_gamma   90.00
#
_symmetry.space_group_name_H-M   'P 1'
#
loop_
_entity.id
_entity.type
_entity.pdbx_description
1 polymer ?
#
loop_
_entity_poly.entity_id
_entity_poly.type
_entity_poly.pdbx_seq_one_letter_code
_entity_poly.pdbx_strand_id
1 'polypeptide(L)'
;MFFRHFRQWKSEKLFGGGVYIPHSIAVISPYKAGKNLSVLPGVVIGKNGEGDRSKTNPTILDNVTIGAESVVAKDVSSNTIVAGNSAQVIKKYNFDKEIWEKTKED
;
A
#
# COMPACT_ATOMS: atom_id res chain seq x y z
N MET A 1 9.82 24.27 17.22
CA MET A 1 9.44 22.95 17.76
C MET A 1 9.93 21.91 16.75
N PHE A 2 11.14 21.37 16.98
CA PHE A 2 11.79 20.40 16.10
C PHE A 2 11.38 19.00 16.53
N PHE A 3 10.61 18.28 15.71
CA PHE A 3 10.45 16.83 15.87
C PHE A 3 11.46 16.13 14.96
N ARG A 4 12.50 15.58 15.59
CA ARG A 4 13.45 14.64 14.99
C ARG A 4 13.17 13.26 15.57
N HIS A 5 12.50 12.42 14.79
CA HIS A 5 12.60 10.95 14.87
C HIS A 5 12.07 10.31 13.58
N PHE A 6 12.83 10.44 12.49
CA PHE A 6 12.68 9.55 11.34
C PHE A 6 13.35 8.23 11.70
N ARG A 7 12.55 7.23 12.05
CA ARG A 7 13.00 5.83 12.08
C ARG A 7 12.79 5.26 10.68
N GLN A 8 13.83 5.37 9.85
CA GLN A 8 13.94 4.56 8.63
C GLN A 8 13.95 3.08 9.04
N TRP A 9 13.11 2.27 8.39
CA TRP A 9 12.94 0.87 8.75
C TRP A 9 14.21 0.07 8.42
N LYS A 10 14.73 -0.67 9.42
CA LYS A 10 15.77 -1.70 9.28
C LYS A 10 15.14 -3.03 8.81
N SER A 11 15.32 -3.36 7.54
CA SER A 11 14.72 -4.53 6.88
C SER A 11 15.60 -5.77 7.07
N GLU A 12 15.05 -6.91 7.54
CA GLU A 12 15.80 -8.18 7.56
C GLU A 12 15.08 -9.42 7.00
N LYS A 13 13.82 -9.37 6.57
CA LYS A 13 13.16 -10.55 5.96
C LYS A 13 11.84 -10.15 5.32
N LEU A 14 11.65 -10.44 4.02
CA LEU A 14 10.36 -10.45 3.28
C LEU A 14 10.08 -9.29 2.29
N PHE A 15 11.01 -8.97 1.38
CA PHE A 15 10.63 -8.29 0.13
C PHE A 15 11.09 -9.11 -1.07
N GLY A 16 10.14 -9.56 -1.90
CA GLY A 16 10.44 -9.91 -3.29
C GLY A 16 10.66 -8.61 -4.06
N GLY A 17 11.76 -8.49 -4.80
CA GLY A 17 12.24 -7.23 -5.37
C GLY A 17 11.17 -6.30 -5.97
N GLY A 18 11.28 -5.00 -5.66
CA GLY A 18 10.47 -3.92 -6.23
C GLY A 18 9.55 -3.24 -5.23
N VAL A 19 10.07 -2.28 -4.45
CA VAL A 19 9.27 -1.33 -3.67
C VAL A 19 9.68 0.07 -4.11
N TYR A 20 8.74 0.86 -4.60
CA TYR A 20 8.97 2.22 -5.08
C TYR A 20 8.16 3.21 -4.21
N ILE A 21 8.88 4.00 -3.40
CA ILE A 21 8.31 5.04 -2.52
C ILE A 21 8.86 6.39 -2.98
N PRO A 22 8.24 7.03 -3.98
CA PRO A 22 8.55 8.39 -4.34
C PRO A 22 8.00 9.35 -3.26
N HIS A 23 8.91 10.13 -2.65
CA HIS A 23 8.67 11.28 -1.74
C HIS A 23 8.57 11.01 -0.22
N SER A 24 8.72 12.11 0.55
CA SER A 24 9.31 12.16 1.90
C SER A 24 8.36 11.93 3.09
N ILE A 25 7.06 11.71 2.84
CA ILE A 25 6.05 11.62 3.91
C ILE A 25 5.11 10.46 3.60
N ALA A 26 5.36 9.30 4.21
CA ALA A 26 4.46 8.16 4.22
C ALA A 26 4.65 7.36 5.52
N VAL A 27 3.57 6.80 6.06
CA VAL A 27 3.60 5.85 7.18
C VAL A 27 3.29 4.48 6.61
N ILE A 28 4.28 3.59 6.54
CA ILE A 28 4.14 2.29 5.87
C ILE A 28 4.36 1.18 6.89
N SER A 29 3.29 0.53 7.35
CA SER A 29 3.38 -0.66 8.21
C SER A 29 2.43 -1.78 7.75
N PRO A 30 2.66 -2.39 6.58
CA PRO A 30 1.98 -3.63 6.22
C PRO A 30 2.50 -4.82 7.05
N TYR A 31 1.75 -5.92 7.05
CA TYR A 31 2.24 -7.22 7.51
C TYR A 31 3.18 -7.82 6.47
N LYS A 32 2.80 -7.72 5.19
CA LYS A 32 3.56 -8.19 4.04
C LYS A 32 3.35 -7.24 2.86
N ALA A 33 4.40 -7.02 2.07
CA ALA A 33 4.31 -6.34 0.79
C ALA A 33 4.84 -7.25 -0.32
N GLY A 34 4.06 -7.37 -1.39
CA GLY A 34 4.44 -8.09 -2.61
C GLY A 34 5.46 -7.33 -3.45
N LYS A 35 5.71 -7.86 -4.64
CA LYS A 35 6.59 -7.26 -5.66
C LYS A 35 5.89 -6.09 -6.36
N ASN A 36 6.66 -5.12 -6.82
CA ASN A 36 6.18 -3.95 -7.58
C ASN A 36 5.09 -3.15 -6.84
N LEU A 37 5.29 -2.89 -5.55
CA LEU A 37 4.44 -2.00 -4.77
C LEU A 37 4.86 -0.54 -5.00
N SER A 38 3.93 0.28 -5.51
CA SER A 38 4.10 1.72 -5.66
C SER A 38 3.29 2.48 -4.63
N VAL A 39 3.95 3.34 -3.85
CA VAL A 39 3.32 4.14 -2.79
C VAL A 39 3.53 5.61 -3.07
N LEU A 40 2.45 6.33 -3.38
CA LEU A 40 2.51 7.76 -3.64
C LEU A 40 2.66 8.59 -2.34
N PRO A 41 2.94 9.91 -2.45
CA PRO A 41 3.12 10.77 -1.29
C PRO A 41 1.90 10.81 -0.36
N GLY A 42 2.14 10.94 0.95
CA GLY A 42 1.09 11.11 1.95
C GLY A 42 0.37 9.83 2.34
N VAL A 43 0.76 8.67 1.82
CA VAL A 43 0.09 7.39 2.11
C VAL A 43 0.33 6.93 3.54
N VAL A 44 -0.73 6.41 4.16
CA VAL A 44 -0.71 5.71 5.43
C VAL A 44 -1.18 4.26 5.22
N ILE A 45 -0.29 3.30 5.40
CA ILE A 45 -0.60 1.87 5.52
C ILE A 45 -0.58 1.52 7.00
N GLY A 46 -1.77 1.49 7.60
CA GLY A 46 -1.97 1.46 9.04
C GLY A 46 -2.55 0.15 9.57
N LYS A 47 -2.38 -0.05 10.87
CA LYS A 47 -2.97 -1.16 11.62
C LYS A 47 -4.48 -0.96 11.75
N ASN A 48 -5.25 -2.04 11.66
CA ASN A 48 -6.67 -2.10 11.92
C ASN A 48 -6.94 -3.10 13.06
N GLY A 49 -7.24 -2.58 14.26
CA GLY A 49 -7.53 -3.39 15.46
C GLY A 49 -6.33 -3.65 16.38
N GLU A 50 -6.44 -4.67 17.23
CA GLU A 50 -5.48 -5.04 18.28
C GLU A 50 -5.06 -6.52 18.21
N GLY A 51 -3.88 -6.84 18.76
CA GLY A 51 -3.29 -8.18 18.68
C GLY A 51 -2.21 -8.33 17.61
N ASP A 52 -2.04 -9.56 17.11
CA ASP A 52 -0.94 -9.95 16.22
C ASP A 52 -0.90 -9.14 14.92
N ARG A 53 0.32 -8.83 14.46
CA ARG A 53 0.54 -8.12 13.19
C ARG A 53 -0.05 -8.85 11.99
N SER A 54 -0.06 -10.18 12.00
CA SER A 54 -0.65 -11.00 10.92
C SER A 54 -2.16 -10.82 10.77
N LYS A 55 -2.84 -10.34 11.81
CA LYS A 55 -4.29 -10.08 11.83
C LYS A 55 -4.62 -8.60 11.71
N THR A 56 -3.74 -7.74 12.20
CA THR A 56 -4.01 -6.31 12.36
C THR A 56 -3.34 -5.43 11.32
N ASN A 57 -2.23 -5.85 10.71
CA ASN A 57 -1.57 -5.09 9.66
C ASN A 57 -1.99 -5.63 8.29
N PRO A 58 -2.25 -4.76 7.31
CA PRO A 58 -2.70 -5.19 6.00
C PRO A 58 -1.61 -5.92 5.23
N THR A 59 -2.00 -6.92 4.48
CA THR A 59 -1.19 -7.61 3.48
C THR A 59 -1.41 -6.97 2.12
N ILE A 60 -0.34 -6.49 1.51
CA ILE A 60 -0.32 -5.92 0.17
C ILE A 60 0.33 -6.94 -0.76
N LEU A 61 -0.37 -7.36 -1.82
CA LEU A 61 0.15 -8.32 -2.78
C LEU A 61 0.93 -7.64 -3.93
N ASP A 62 1.06 -8.32 -5.07
CA ASP A 62 1.96 -7.93 -6.15
C ASP A 62 1.31 -6.91 -7.11
N ASN A 63 2.13 -6.05 -7.74
CA ASN A 63 1.70 -5.06 -8.73
C ASN A 63 0.58 -4.14 -8.22
N VAL A 64 0.74 -3.62 -7.01
CA VAL A 64 -0.23 -2.73 -6.37
C VAL A 64 0.26 -1.29 -6.45
N THR A 65 -0.65 -0.37 -6.80
CA THR A 65 -0.41 1.07 -6.69
C THR A 65 -1.36 1.69 -5.69
N ILE A 66 -0.81 2.42 -4.71
CA ILE A 66 -1.58 3.14 -3.70
C ILE A 66 -1.49 4.63 -4.04
N GLY A 67 -2.63 5.26 -4.33
CA GLY A 67 -2.75 6.67 -4.67
C GLY A 67 -2.33 7.60 -3.53
N ALA A 68 -2.01 8.84 -3.86
CA ALA A 68 -1.58 9.83 -2.87
C ALA A 68 -2.59 10.02 -1.74
N GLU A 69 -2.10 10.34 -0.54
CA GLU A 69 -2.91 10.64 0.66
C GLU A 69 -3.87 9.51 1.11
N SER A 70 -3.68 8.30 0.59
CA SER A 70 -4.58 7.19 0.88
C SER A 70 -4.31 6.57 2.26
N VAL A 71 -5.38 6.15 2.93
CA VAL A 71 -5.32 5.41 4.20
C VAL A 71 -5.74 3.97 3.97
N VAL A 72 -4.77 3.07 3.98
CA VAL A 72 -4.93 1.63 3.75
C VAL A 72 -4.92 0.90 5.09
N ALA A 73 -6.07 0.36 5.46
CA ALA A 73 -6.27 -0.40 6.71
C ALA A 73 -6.78 -1.84 6.46
N LYS A 74 -6.81 -2.27 5.20
CA LYS A 74 -7.30 -3.58 4.76
C LYS A 74 -6.34 -4.17 3.74
N ASP A 75 -6.39 -5.50 3.59
CA ASP A 75 -5.60 -6.22 2.60
C ASP A 75 -5.90 -5.74 1.17
N VAL A 76 -4.87 -5.72 0.34
CA VAL A 76 -4.94 -5.27 -1.05
C VAL A 76 -4.47 -6.38 -1.98
N SER A 77 -5.36 -6.78 -2.89
CA SER A 77 -5.13 -7.87 -3.84
C SER A 77 -4.21 -7.46 -5.00
N SER A 78 -3.57 -8.45 -5.65
CA SER A 78 -2.61 -8.18 -6.72
C SER A 78 -3.25 -7.48 -7.93
N ASN A 79 -2.45 -6.69 -8.65
CA ASN A 79 -2.86 -5.99 -9.88
C ASN A 79 -4.06 -5.05 -9.65
N THR A 80 -4.01 -4.30 -8.56
CA THR A 80 -5.02 -3.31 -8.19
C THR A 80 -4.41 -1.94 -7.97
N ILE A 81 -5.21 -0.92 -8.25
CA ILE A 81 -4.93 0.46 -7.86
C ILE A 81 -5.95 0.84 -6.81
N VAL A 82 -5.49 1.28 -5.65
CA VAL A 82 -6.33 1.71 -4.52
C VAL A 82 -6.10 3.18 -4.22
N ALA A 83 -7.16 3.89 -3.81
CA ALA A 83 -7.05 5.29 -3.40
C ALA A 83 -8.11 5.70 -2.37
N GLY A 84 -7.82 6.74 -1.59
CA GLY A 84 -8.74 7.41 -0.67
C GLY A 84 -8.46 7.18 0.82
N ASN A 85 -9.07 8.00 1.67
CA ASN A 85 -9.08 7.81 3.13
C ASN A 85 -10.19 6.80 3.49
N SER A 86 -9.80 5.62 3.96
CA SER A 86 -10.51 4.34 3.71
C SER A 86 -10.36 3.89 2.26
N ALA A 87 -9.13 3.55 1.88
CA ALA A 87 -8.75 3.25 0.51
C ALA A 87 -9.65 2.18 -0.13
N GLN A 88 -10.16 2.48 -1.33
CA GLN A 88 -10.97 1.57 -2.13
C GLN A 88 -10.22 1.19 -3.40
N VAL A 89 -10.51 0.00 -3.93
CA VAL A 89 -10.04 -0.38 -5.27
C VAL A 89 -10.75 0.53 -6.27
N ILE A 90 -9.97 1.27 -7.06
CA ILE A 90 -10.45 2.16 -8.13
C ILE A 90 -10.21 1.58 -9.52
N LYS A 91 -9.16 0.75 -9.68
CA LYS A 91 -8.87 0.05 -10.93
C LYS A 91 -8.33 -1.35 -10.65
N LYS A 92 -8.62 -2.27 -11.58
CA LYS A 92 -8.06 -3.62 -11.61
C LYS A 92 -7.48 -3.90 -12.99
N TYR A 93 -6.34 -4.56 -13.03
CA TYR A 93 -5.73 -4.93 -14.31
C TYR A 93 -6.49 -6.10 -14.93
N ASN A 94 -6.82 -5.98 -16.22
CA ASN A 94 -7.40 -7.03 -17.03
C ASN A 94 -6.29 -7.63 -17.90
N PHE A 95 -6.01 -8.93 -17.70
CA PHE A 95 -4.94 -9.65 -18.40
C PHE A 95 -5.28 -9.98 -19.86
N ASP A 96 -6.56 -10.15 -20.19
CA ASP A 96 -6.97 -10.50 -21.56
C ASP A 96 -6.87 -9.29 -22.50
N LYS A 97 -7.17 -8.10 -21.96
CA LYS A 97 -7.16 -6.83 -22.70
C LYS A 97 -5.88 -6.02 -22.49
N GLU A 98 -5.03 -6.45 -21.56
CA GLU A 98 -3.81 -5.73 -21.13
C GLU A 98 -4.04 -4.28 -20.66
N ILE A 99 -5.23 -3.97 -20.12
CA ILE A 99 -5.62 -2.62 -19.68
C ILE A 99 -6.04 -2.57 -18.21
N TRP A 100 -6.01 -1.37 -17.63
CA TRP A 100 -6.59 -1.10 -16.31
C TRP A 100 -8.07 -0.72 -16.43
N GLU A 101 -8.97 -1.55 -15.90
CA GLU A 101 -10.40 -1.31 -15.90
C GLU A 101 -10.83 -0.62 -14.59
N LYS A 102 -11.68 0.41 -14.68
CA LYS A 102 -12.27 1.08 -13.50
C LYS A 102 -13.26 0.15 -12.80
N THR A 103 -13.29 0.18 -11.48
CA THR A 103 -14.24 -0.61 -10.66
C THR A 103 -15.53 0.13 -10.32
N LYS A 104 -15.57 1.46 -10.48
CA LYS A 104 -16.76 2.30 -10.31
C LYS A 104 -16.83 3.33 -11.44
N GLU A 105 -18.05 3.61 -11.90
CA GLU A 105 -18.37 4.77 -12.72
C GLU A 105 -18.52 5.98 -11.78
N ASP A 106 -17.99 7.14 -12.21
CA ASP A 106 -18.00 8.39 -11.45
C ASP A 106 -19.40 9.03 -11.44
#